data_AF-A0A6G1EA51-F1
#
_entry.id   AF-A0A6G1EA51-F1
#
_cell.length_a   1.000
_cell.length_b   1.000
_cell.length_c   1.000
_cell.angle_alpha   90.00
_cell.angle_beta   90.00
_cell.angle_gamma   90.00
#
_symmetry.space_group_name_H-M   'P 1'
#
loop_
_entity.id
_entity.type
_entity.pdbx_description
1 polymer ?
#
loop_
_entity_poly.entity_id
_entity_poly.type
_entity_poly.pdbx_seq_one_letter_code
_entity_poly.pdbx_strand_id
1 'polypeptide(L)'
;MPGLAQRELEVSLLLAGLGKPCSLAEAEQDDAWRAAMQEEMDAVNRNGTWELVDLPQGHRPIGRKWVYKLKKNEAGKVIKHKARLVAR
;
A
#
# COMPACT_ATOMS: atom_id res chain seq x y z
N MET A 1 11.63 -9.50 23.38
CA MET A 1 10.75 -8.34 23.18
C MET A 1 10.32 -8.31 21.70
N PRO A 2 9.26 -9.01 21.28
CA PRO A 2 8.87 -9.04 19.88
C PRO A 2 8.25 -7.69 19.49
N GLY A 3 8.74 -7.13 18.39
CA GLY A 3 8.61 -5.73 18.04
C GLY A 3 7.20 -5.29 17.68
N LEU A 4 6.91 -4.04 18.04
CA LEU A 4 5.70 -3.27 17.70
C LEU A 4 5.25 -3.43 16.24
N ALA A 5 6.19 -3.74 15.33
CA ALA A 5 5.92 -4.03 13.93
C ALA A 5 4.98 -5.23 13.70
N GLN A 6 5.11 -6.34 14.45
CA GLN A 6 4.24 -7.52 14.24
C GLN A 6 2.81 -7.27 14.71
N ARG A 7 2.62 -6.62 15.86
CA ARG A 7 1.27 -6.22 16.34
C ARG A 7 0.64 -5.16 15.43
N GLU A 8 1.41 -4.22 14.89
CA GLU A 8 0.95 -3.28 13.88
C GLU A 8 0.47 -3.98 12.60
N LEU A 9 1.10 -5.09 12.19
CA LEU A 9 0.71 -5.88 11.02
C LEU A 9 -0.56 -6.73 11.30
N GLU A 10 -0.67 -7.36 12.46
CA GLU A 10 -1.86 -8.13 12.87
C GLU A 10 -3.11 -7.25 13.06
N VAL A 11 -2.96 -6.10 13.73
CA VAL A 11 -4.04 -5.11 13.86
C VAL A 11 -4.41 -4.51 12.48
N SER A 12 -3.46 -4.45 11.55
CA SER A 12 -3.72 -3.99 10.17
C SER A 12 -4.57 -4.98 9.37
N LEU A 13 -4.41 -6.28 9.59
CA LEU A 13 -5.15 -7.34 8.91
C LEU A 13 -6.60 -7.40 9.41
N LEU A 14 -6.82 -7.23 10.72
CA LEU A 14 -8.14 -7.29 11.35
C LEU A 14 -9.06 -6.11 10.93
N LEU A 15 -8.47 -4.94 10.63
CA LEU A 15 -9.20 -3.72 10.22
C LEU A 15 -9.61 -3.70 8.74
N ALA A 16 -9.44 -4.80 7.99
CA ALA A 16 -9.80 -4.87 6.57
C ALA A 16 -11.31 -4.70 6.29
N GLY A 17 -12.18 -4.85 7.28
CA GLY A 17 -13.65 -4.83 7.09
C GLY A 17 -14.36 -3.47 7.16
N LEU A 18 -13.67 -2.34 7.40
CA LEU A 18 -14.32 -1.04 7.69
C LEU A 18 -13.79 0.13 6.86
N GLY A 19 -13.89 0.04 5.52
CA GLY A 19 -13.67 1.18 4.61
C GLY A 19 -12.28 1.32 3.99
N LYS A 20 -11.56 0.21 3.82
CA LYS A 20 -10.33 0.17 2.99
C LYS A 20 -10.72 -0.35 1.60
N PRO A 21 -10.21 0.25 0.51
CA PRO A 21 -10.45 -0.28 -0.83
C PRO A 21 -9.77 -1.65 -0.93
N CYS A 22 -10.50 -2.63 -1.45
CA CYS A 22 -10.00 -3.98 -1.67
C CYS A 22 -9.26 -4.07 -3.01
N SER A 23 -9.53 -3.11 -3.90
CA SER A 23 -9.02 -3.07 -5.28
C SER A 23 -8.43 -1.71 -5.63
N LEU A 24 -7.46 -1.68 -6.55
CA LEU A 24 -6.94 -0.44 -7.14
C LEU A 24 -8.06 0.40 -7.75
N ALA A 25 -9.02 -0.23 -8.44
CA ALA A 25 -10.16 0.46 -9.02
C ALA A 25 -11.01 1.20 -7.97
N GLU A 26 -11.17 0.67 -6.76
CA GLU A 26 -11.89 1.36 -5.68
C GLU A 26 -11.04 2.47 -5.06
N ALA A 27 -9.73 2.25 -4.94
CA ALA A 27 -8.79 3.25 -4.43
C ALA A 27 -8.62 4.44 -5.39
N GLU A 28 -8.72 4.24 -6.70
CA GLU A 28 -8.62 5.31 -7.70
C GLU A 28 -9.83 6.24 -7.75
N GLN A 29 -10.99 5.78 -7.23
CA GLN A 29 -12.21 6.58 -7.13
C GLN A 29 -12.15 7.60 -5.99
N ASP A 30 -11.24 7.41 -5.03
CA ASP A 30 -11.08 8.28 -3.87
C ASP A 30 -9.76 9.06 -3.98
N ASP A 31 -9.86 10.38 -4.07
CA ASP A 31 -8.72 11.27 -4.19
C ASP A 31 -7.68 11.08 -3.09
N ALA A 32 -8.10 10.71 -1.87
CA ALA A 32 -7.17 10.54 -0.76
C ALA A 32 -6.32 9.27 -0.92
N TRP A 33 -6.89 8.21 -1.50
CA TRP A 33 -6.15 6.99 -1.84
C TRP A 33 -5.29 7.17 -3.08
N ARG A 34 -5.79 7.90 -4.09
CA ARG A 34 -5.01 8.28 -5.27
C ARG A 34 -3.76 9.09 -4.90
N ALA A 35 -3.90 10.09 -4.05
CA ALA A 35 -2.77 10.88 -3.56
C ALA A 35 -1.74 10.01 -2.81
N ALA A 36 -2.20 9.06 -2.00
CA ALA A 36 -1.31 8.13 -1.30
C ALA A 36 -0.58 7.17 -2.25
N MET A 37 -1.22 6.70 -3.32
CA MET A 37 -0.58 5.88 -4.36
C MET A 37 0.46 6.67 -5.13
N GLN A 38 0.14 7.93 -5.47
CA GLN A 38 1.07 8.82 -6.16
C GLN A 38 2.30 9.13 -5.29
N GLU A 39 2.11 9.45 -4.01
CA GLU A 39 3.21 9.69 -3.05
C GLU A 39 4.17 8.50 -2.99
N GLU A 40 3.64 7.27 -2.98
CA GLU A 40 4.46 6.04 -3.01
C GLU A 40 5.18 5.86 -4.36
N MET A 41 4.51 6.07 -5.49
CA MET A 41 5.15 5.98 -6.82
C MET A 41 6.28 7.00 -6.97
N ASP A 42 6.05 8.25 -6.53
CA ASP A 42 7.07 9.29 -6.49
C ASP A 42 8.24 8.93 -5.58
N ALA A 43 7.97 8.31 -4.43
CA ALA A 43 9.02 7.85 -3.53
C ALA A 43 9.84 6.71 -4.15
N VAL A 44 9.20 5.75 -4.82
CA VAL A 44 9.87 4.66 -5.56
C VAL A 44 10.77 5.22 -6.66
N ASN A 45 10.25 6.16 -7.46
CA ASN A 45 11.01 6.83 -8.51
C ASN A 45 12.18 7.63 -7.94
N ARG A 46 11.96 8.41 -6.87
CA ARG A 46 13.01 9.21 -6.21
C ARG A 46 14.10 8.34 -5.57
N ASN A 47 13.73 7.17 -5.05
CA ASN A 47 14.68 6.28 -4.41
C ASN A 47 15.57 5.54 -5.44
N GLY A 48 15.18 5.52 -6.72
CA GLY A 48 15.97 4.91 -7.80
C GLY A 48 16.24 3.41 -7.63
N THR A 49 15.53 2.73 -6.73
CA THR A 49 15.76 1.31 -6.43
C THR A 49 15.01 0.36 -7.35
N TRP A 50 14.12 0.87 -8.20
CA TRP A 50 13.32 0.08 -9.13
C TRP A 50 13.40 0.70 -10.53
N GLU A 51 13.76 -0.12 -11.51
CA GLU A 51 13.68 0.22 -12.92
C GLU A 51 12.61 -0.68 -13.56
N LEU A 52 11.74 -0.09 -14.36
CA LEU A 52 10.74 -0.83 -15.10
C LEU A 52 11.42 -1.45 -16.32
N VAL A 53 11.74 -2.74 -16.24
CA VAL A 53 12.37 -3.49 -17.34
C VAL A 53 11.33 -4.34 -18.08
N ASP A 54 11.49 -4.46 -19.40
CA ASP A 54 10.72 -5.42 -20.19
C ASP A 54 11.00 -6.84 -19.71
N LEU A 55 9.96 -7.70 -19.72
CA LEU A 55 10.06 -9.07 -19.23
C LEU A 55 11.05 -9.87 -20.09
N PRO A 56 12.22 -10.30 -19.55
CA PRO A 56 13.15 -11.12 -20.30
C PRO A 56 12.53 -12.48 -20.60
N GLN A 57 12.82 -13.03 -21.78
CA GLN A 57 12.26 -14.29 -22.25
C GLN A 57 12.55 -15.43 -21.25
N GLY A 58 11.50 -16.11 -20.79
CA GLY A 58 11.60 -17.22 -19.84
C GLY A 58 11.48 -16.84 -18.36
N HIS A 59 11.38 -15.55 -18.03
CA HIS A 59 11.12 -15.11 -16.65
C HIS A 59 9.62 -15.01 -16.37
N ARG A 60 9.24 -15.28 -15.12
CA ARG A 60 7.87 -15.00 -14.65
C ARG A 60 7.81 -13.56 -14.16
N PRO A 61 6.87 -12.75 -14.67
CA PRO A 61 6.68 -11.40 -14.16
C PRO A 61 6.27 -11.49 -12.69
N ILE A 62 6.91 -10.69 -11.84
CA ILE A 62 6.53 -10.57 -10.44
C ILE A 62 5.19 -9.84 -10.39
N GLY A 63 4.25 -10.38 -9.62
CA GLY A 63 2.96 -9.74 -9.44
C GLY A 63 3.14 -8.45 -8.65
N ARG A 64 2.54 -7.35 -9.10
CA ARG A 64 2.42 -6.13 -8.30
C ARG A 64 1.11 -6.13 -7.53
N LYS A 65 1.15 -5.83 -6.24
CA LYS A 65 -0.04 -5.72 -5.39
C LYS A 65 0.02 -4.42 -4.60
N TRP A 66 -1.10 -3.70 -4.53
CA TRP A 66 -1.24 -2.56 -3.65
C TRP A 66 -1.74 -2.99 -2.27
N VAL A 67 -1.14 -2.42 -1.24
CA VAL A 67 -1.54 -2.60 0.16
C VAL A 67 -1.99 -1.26 0.70
N TYR A 68 -3.25 -1.20 1.11
CA TYR A 68 -3.89 0.01 1.64
C TYR A 68 -4.00 -0.06 3.17
N LYS A 69 -3.57 1.01 3.85
CA LYS A 69 -3.65 1.16 5.31
C LYS A 69 -4.22 2.54 5.66
N LEU A 70 -5.27 2.53 6.48
CA LEU A 70 -5.78 3.74 7.12
C LEU A 70 -5.04 3.94 8.44
N LYS A 71 -4.47 5.13 8.64
CA LYS A 71 -4.06 5.58 9.96
C LYS A 71 -5.25 6.27 10.63
N LYS A 72 -5.55 5.87 11.86
CA LYS A 72 -6.60 6.47 12.71
C LYS A 72 -5.96 7.10 13.95
N ASN A 73 -6.58 8.13 14.53
CA ASN A 73 -6.17 8.67 15.83
C ASN A 73 -6.76 7.83 16.99
N GLU A 74 -6.43 8.21 18.22
CA GLU A 74 -6.97 7.60 19.45
C GLU A 74 -8.52 7.67 19.53
N ALA A 75 -9.13 8.68 18.91
CA ALA A 75 -10.59 8.82 18.80
C ALA A 75 -11.19 8.00 17.63
N GLY A 76 -10.39 7.18 16.93
CA GLY A 76 -10.86 6.32 15.84
C GLY A 76 -11.11 7.03 14.50
N LYS A 77 -10.82 8.34 14.39
CA LYS A 77 -10.97 9.10 13.15
C LYS A 77 -9.80 8.87 12.20
N VAL A 78 -10.08 8.68 10.91
CA VAL A 78 -9.05 8.55 9.87
C VAL A 78 -8.24 9.85 9.77
N ILE A 79 -6.93 9.73 9.97
CA ILE A 79 -5.98 10.85 9.89
C ILE A 79 -5.19 10.86 8.58
N LYS A 80 -4.86 9.69 8.03
CA LYS A 80 -4.09 9.59 6.78
C LYS A 80 -4.36 8.26 6.08
N HIS A 81 -4.47 8.34 4.75
CA HIS A 81 -4.48 7.21 3.84
C HIS A 81 -3.04 6.84 3.47
N LYS A 82 -2.70 5.56 3.52
CA LYS A 82 -1.37 5.07 3.16
C LYS A 82 -1.47 3.91 2.19
N ALA A 83 -0.93 4.08 1.00
CA ALA A 83 -0.79 3.02 0.02
C ALA A 83 0.67 2.55 -0.03
N ARG A 84 0.89 1.28 -0.34
CA ARG A 84 2.22 0.70 -0.57
C ARG A 84 2.17 -0.27 -1.73
N LEU A 85 3.18 -0.22 -2.60
CA LEU A 85 3.33 -1.17 -3.68
C LEU A 85 4.23 -2.31 -3.22
N VAL A 86 3.75 -3.56 -3.32
CA VAL A 86 4.51 -4.75 -2.95
C VAL A 86 4.58 -5.75 -4.11
N ALA A 87 5.71 -6.43 -4.19
CA ALA A 87 5.91 -7.59 -5.04
C ALA A 87 5.24 -8.84 -4.41
N ARG A 88 4.71 -9.72 -5.26
CA ARG A 88 4.14 -11.02 -4.88
C ARG A 88 4.78 -12.15 -5.68
#